data_AF-A0A645BCY0-F1
#
_entry.id   AF-A0A645BCY0-F1
#
_cell.length_a   1.000
_cell.length_b   1.000
_cell.length_c   1.000
_cell.angle_alpha   90.00
_cell.angle_beta   90.00
_cell.angle_gamma   90.00
#
_symmetry.space_group_name_H-M   'P 1'
#
loop_
_entity.id
_entity.type
_entity.pdbx_description
1 polymer ?
#
loop_
_entity_poly.entity_id
_entity_poly.type
_entity_poly.pdbx_seq_one_letter_code
_entity_poly.pdbx_strand_id
1 'polypeptide(L)'
;MENVGFSLEYLVLKLTTLNLGTCWIGGFIKKNLLKDIIEIPENHIPVIVISLGYPLNPDGFKTRDLRNNLLEDIDPNPEKYADSTAKLVAATKRKEIHEIISGELDETWLSIMDAVRHAPSAINSQPWRFYKEGNLVHLYGVKRLKIAQTLEHINKIDLGIALCHLVAAAQLKGKKLELKAVENVERKGLNYFITVIEQ
;
A
#
# COMPACT_ATOMS: atom_id res chain seq x y z
N MET A 1 1.01 14.61 -1.60
CA MET A 1 0.41 13.58 -0.70
C MET A 1 1.25 12.30 -0.63
N GLU A 2 2.26 12.18 -1.47
CA GLU A 2 3.15 11.04 -1.59
C GLU A 2 3.95 10.82 -0.29
N ASN A 3 4.40 11.91 0.33
CA ASN A 3 5.04 11.89 1.66
C ASN A 3 4.13 11.34 2.76
N VAL A 4 2.81 11.52 2.66
CA VAL A 4 1.86 10.97 3.65
C VAL A 4 1.88 9.44 3.57
N GLY A 5 1.81 8.89 2.35
CA GLY A 5 1.89 7.45 2.13
C GLY A 5 3.21 6.87 2.64
N PHE A 6 4.33 7.47 2.27
CA PHE A 6 5.65 6.98 2.65
C PHE A 6 5.86 7.02 4.18
N SER A 7 5.60 8.17 4.81
CA SER A 7 5.87 8.35 6.24
C SER A 7 4.94 7.53 7.13
N LEU A 8 3.65 7.45 6.79
CA LEU A 8 2.71 6.65 7.58
C LEU A 8 2.90 5.16 7.37
N GLU A 9 3.31 4.71 6.18
CA GLU A 9 3.62 3.29 5.98
C GLU A 9 4.87 2.88 6.77
N TYR A 10 5.86 3.75 6.92
CA TYR A 10 6.99 3.49 7.82
C TYR A 10 6.52 3.26 9.27
N LEU A 11 5.56 4.06 9.75
CA LEU A 11 4.92 3.86 11.04
C LEU A 11 4.15 2.52 11.09
N VAL A 12 3.36 2.20 10.06
CA VAL A 12 2.62 0.93 9.95
C VAL A 12 3.55 -0.28 10.02
N LEU A 13 4.65 -0.27 9.27
CA LEU A 13 5.67 -1.31 9.31
C LEU A 13 6.27 -1.43 10.71
N LYS A 14 6.57 -0.29 11.37
CA LYS A 14 7.07 -0.30 12.74
C LYS A 14 6.06 -0.88 13.72
N LEU A 15 4.78 -0.49 13.65
CA LEU A 15 3.71 -1.03 14.47
C LEU A 15 3.52 -2.54 14.24
N THR A 16 3.68 -2.99 13.00
CA THR A 16 3.64 -4.42 12.64
C THR A 16 4.75 -5.20 13.37
N THR A 17 5.95 -4.63 13.52
CA THR A 17 7.02 -5.28 14.32
C THR A 17 6.71 -5.39 15.81
N LEU A 18 5.71 -4.64 16.29
CA LEU A 18 5.19 -4.69 17.66
C LEU A 18 3.94 -5.57 17.78
N ASN A 19 3.64 -6.38 16.76
CA ASN A 19 2.46 -7.23 16.65
C ASN A 19 1.12 -6.47 16.69
N LEU A 20 1.11 -5.21 16.25
CA LEU A 20 -0.12 -4.44 16.09
C LEU A 20 -0.62 -4.58 14.65
N GLY A 21 -1.89 -4.93 14.51
CA GLY A 21 -2.60 -4.83 13.24
C GLY A 21 -2.98 -3.39 12.97
N THR A 22 -3.00 -3.01 11.69
CA THR A 22 -3.35 -1.66 11.25
C THR A 22 -4.32 -1.68 10.07
N CYS A 23 -5.17 -0.67 9.93
CA CYS A 23 -6.01 -0.49 8.75
C CYS A 23 -5.98 0.96 8.27
N TRP A 24 -5.71 1.14 6.98
CA TRP A 24 -5.79 2.42 6.30
C TRP A 24 -7.25 2.79 6.03
N ILE A 25 -7.73 3.87 6.66
CA ILE A 25 -9.08 4.40 6.49
C ILE A 25 -8.97 5.73 5.76
N GLY A 26 -9.44 5.75 4.51
CA GLY A 26 -9.47 6.94 3.67
C GLY A 26 -10.83 7.09 2.96
N GLY A 27 -10.96 8.15 2.17
CA GLY A 27 -12.20 8.50 1.49
C GLY A 27 -13.07 9.43 2.32
N PHE A 28 -12.97 10.74 2.04
CA PHE A 28 -13.78 11.81 2.62
C PHE A 28 -13.93 11.76 4.16
N ILE A 29 -12.82 11.96 4.87
CA ILE A 29 -12.84 12.10 6.32
C ILE A 29 -13.42 13.46 6.68
N LYS A 30 -14.58 13.48 7.34
CA LYS A 30 -15.23 14.73 7.71
C LYS A 30 -14.59 15.29 8.98
N LYS A 31 -14.09 16.53 8.91
CA LYS A 31 -13.44 17.24 10.04
C LYS A 31 -14.30 17.24 11.31
N ASN A 32 -15.62 17.33 11.17
CA ASN A 32 -16.56 17.33 12.30
C ASN A 32 -16.59 16.00 13.09
N LEU A 33 -16.16 14.87 12.51
CA LEU A 33 -16.04 13.60 13.24
C LEU A 33 -14.82 13.57 14.17
N LEU A 34 -13.86 14.47 13.96
CA LEU A 34 -12.60 14.51 14.70
C LEU A 34 -12.54 15.65 15.71
N LYS A 35 -13.51 16.57 15.69
CA LYS A 35 -13.50 17.82 16.45
C LYS A 35 -13.36 17.61 17.98
N ASP A 36 -13.92 16.52 18.51
CA ASP A 36 -13.91 16.19 19.94
C ASP A 36 -12.73 15.27 20.32
N ILE A 37 -11.92 14.86 19.34
CA ILE A 37 -10.79 13.93 19.50
C ILE A 37 -9.46 14.68 19.37
N ILE A 38 -9.37 15.56 18.38
CA ILE A 38 -8.15 16.30 18.04
C ILE A 38 -8.50 17.67 17.48
N GLU A 39 -7.77 18.68 17.92
CA GLU A 39 -7.84 20.01 17.33
C GLU A 39 -7.11 20.02 15.98
N ILE A 40 -7.84 20.31 14.91
CA ILE A 40 -7.30 20.36 13.54
C ILE A 40 -7.27 21.82 13.08
N PRO A 41 -6.09 22.40 12.81
CA PRO A 41 -5.97 23.78 12.34
C PRO A 41 -6.85 24.07 11.10
N GLU A 42 -7.26 25.32 10.92
CA GLU A 42 -8.18 25.70 9.83
C GLU A 42 -7.62 25.39 8.43
N ASN A 43 -6.32 25.53 8.25
CA ASN A 43 -5.61 25.24 7.00
C ASN A 43 -5.26 23.75 6.80
N HIS A 44 -5.70 22.86 7.68
CA HIS A 44 -5.45 21.42 7.59
C HIS A 44 -6.74 20.64 7.26
N ILE A 45 -6.58 19.64 6.39
CA ILE A 45 -7.64 18.70 6.04
C ILE A 45 -7.24 17.29 6.50
N PRO A 46 -8.13 16.55 7.18
CA PRO A 46 -7.88 15.15 7.47
C PRO A 46 -7.98 14.33 6.18
N VAL A 47 -6.96 13.50 5.94
CA VAL A 47 -6.84 12.75 4.68
C VAL A 47 -6.97 11.25 4.92
N ILE A 48 -6.23 10.75 5.91
CA ILE A 48 -6.16 9.33 6.29
C ILE A 48 -6.28 9.25 7.80
N VAL A 49 -6.98 8.22 8.27
CA VAL A 49 -6.93 7.73 9.64
C VAL A 49 -6.39 6.31 9.59
N ILE A 50 -5.49 5.96 10.52
CA ILE A 50 -5.01 4.59 10.67
C ILE A 50 -5.62 4.06 11.97
N SER A 51 -6.47 3.03 11.87
CA SER A 51 -6.84 2.27 13.06
C SER A 51 -5.73 1.27 13.37
N LEU A 52 -5.51 1.02 14.66
CA LEU A 52 -4.50 0.06 15.12
C LEU A 52 -4.95 -0.64 16.40
N GLY A 53 -4.42 -1.83 16.65
CA GLY A 53 -4.71 -2.59 17.86
C GLY A 53 -4.15 -4.00 17.79
N TYR A 54 -4.30 -4.75 18.89
CA TYR A 54 -3.93 -6.16 18.91
C TYR A 54 -4.95 -6.96 18.07
N PRO A 55 -4.49 -7.76 17.09
CA PRO A 55 -5.39 -8.60 16.32
C PRO A 55 -6.09 -9.61 17.22
N LEU A 56 -7.42 -9.72 17.11
CA LEU A 56 -8.20 -10.74 17.83
C LEU A 56 -7.77 -12.17 17.45
N ASN A 57 -7.28 -12.36 16.23
CA ASN A 57 -6.79 -13.64 15.70
C ASN A 57 -5.34 -13.49 15.22
N PRO A 58 -4.35 -13.57 16.12
CA PRO A 58 -2.94 -13.34 15.80
C PRO A 58 -2.36 -14.38 14.83
N ASP A 59 -2.82 -15.63 14.90
CA ASP A 59 -2.36 -16.72 14.02
C ASP A 59 -2.90 -16.62 12.58
N GLY A 60 -3.92 -15.78 12.36
CA GLY A 60 -4.51 -15.54 11.05
C GLY A 60 -3.62 -14.79 10.05
N PHE A 61 -2.37 -14.49 10.42
CA PHE A 61 -1.38 -13.87 9.54
C PHE A 61 -0.41 -14.88 8.91
N LYS A 62 -0.39 -16.15 9.35
CA LYS A 62 0.25 -17.24 8.62
C LYS A 62 -0.80 -17.89 7.73
N THR A 63 -0.53 -18.00 6.42
CA THR A 63 -1.36 -18.62 5.37
C THR A 63 -2.70 -19.14 5.90
N ARG A 64 -3.72 -18.27 5.94
CA ARG A 64 -5.08 -18.65 6.34
C ARG A 64 -5.58 -19.64 5.31
N ASP A 65 -5.40 -20.94 5.57
CA ASP A 65 -6.23 -21.96 4.95
C ASP A 65 -7.65 -21.72 5.47
N LEU A 66 -8.46 -21.13 4.59
CA LEU A 66 -9.84 -20.70 4.88
C LEU A 66 -10.78 -21.87 5.19
N ARG A 67 -10.29 -23.12 5.20
CA ARG A 67 -11.12 -24.30 5.36
C ARG A 67 -11.55 -24.59 6.79
N ASN A 68 -10.81 -24.19 7.83
CA ASN A 68 -11.00 -24.82 9.14
C ASN A 68 -11.44 -23.97 10.33
N ASN A 69 -11.49 -22.63 10.27
CA ASN A 69 -11.80 -21.82 11.48
C ASN A 69 -13.02 -20.89 11.34
N LEU A 70 -14.04 -21.27 10.57
CA LEU A 70 -15.28 -20.48 10.41
C LEU A 70 -16.48 -21.04 11.19
N LEU A 71 -16.33 -22.09 12.01
CA LEU A 71 -17.51 -22.79 12.54
C LEU A 71 -17.85 -22.54 14.02
N GLU A 72 -16.95 -21.97 14.82
CA GLU A 72 -17.20 -21.90 16.27
C GLU A 72 -17.74 -20.55 16.78
N ASP A 73 -17.58 -19.44 16.04
CA ASP A 73 -18.02 -18.10 16.51
C ASP A 73 -18.91 -17.33 15.52
N ILE A 74 -19.53 -18.00 14.53
CA ILE A 74 -20.35 -17.32 13.53
C ILE A 74 -21.82 -17.26 13.96
N ASP A 75 -22.27 -16.03 14.26
CA ASP A 75 -23.66 -15.57 14.17
C ASP A 75 -24.33 -16.23 12.94
N PRO A 76 -25.36 -17.08 13.12
CA PRO A 76 -25.84 -18.04 12.13
C PRO A 76 -26.48 -17.40 10.89
N ASN A 77 -26.44 -16.07 10.77
CA ASN A 77 -26.87 -15.35 9.58
C ASN A 77 -25.76 -15.34 8.49
N PRO A 78 -25.83 -16.19 7.46
CA PRO A 78 -24.76 -16.37 6.47
C PRO A 78 -24.64 -15.16 5.51
N GLU A 79 -25.70 -14.38 5.36
CA GLU A 79 -25.73 -13.20 4.48
C GLU A 79 -24.85 -12.06 5.02
N LYS A 80 -24.66 -12.02 6.35
CA LYS A 80 -23.89 -10.96 7.02
C LYS A 80 -22.38 -11.06 6.75
N TYR A 81 -21.87 -12.27 6.51
CA TYR A 81 -20.43 -12.51 6.34
C TYR A 81 -19.99 -12.80 4.91
N ALA A 82 -20.90 -13.19 4.00
CA ALA A 82 -20.57 -13.46 2.61
C ALA A 82 -19.85 -12.25 1.94
N ASP A 83 -20.32 -11.03 2.22
CA ASP A 83 -19.72 -9.79 1.71
C ASP A 83 -18.38 -9.47 2.40
N SER A 84 -18.27 -9.69 3.72
CA SER A 84 -17.04 -9.41 4.47
C SER A 84 -15.89 -10.37 4.12
N THR A 85 -16.18 -11.66 3.95
CA THR A 85 -15.20 -12.67 3.57
C THR A 85 -14.73 -12.45 2.13
N ALA A 86 -15.65 -12.13 1.20
CA ALA A 86 -15.30 -11.76 -0.16
C ALA A 86 -14.44 -10.48 -0.21
N LYS A 87 -14.76 -9.46 0.61
CA LYS A 87 -13.94 -8.24 0.74
C LYS A 87 -12.56 -8.52 1.34
N LEU A 88 -12.45 -9.41 2.32
CA LEU A 88 -11.17 -9.82 2.90
C LEU A 88 -10.32 -10.60 1.88
N VAL A 89 -10.90 -11.55 1.15
CA VAL A 89 -10.22 -12.30 0.08
C VAL A 89 -9.82 -11.36 -1.07
N ALA A 90 -10.68 -10.42 -1.43
CA ALA A 90 -10.36 -9.40 -2.42
C ALA A 90 -9.26 -8.45 -1.92
N ALA A 91 -9.21 -8.13 -0.63
CA ALA A 91 -8.18 -7.28 -0.01
C ALA A 91 -6.81 -7.97 0.12
N THR A 92 -6.73 -9.29 0.03
CA THR A 92 -5.47 -10.05 0.08
C THR A 92 -4.94 -10.45 -1.30
N LYS A 93 -5.77 -10.44 -2.34
CA LYS A 93 -5.33 -10.77 -3.70
C LYS A 93 -4.26 -9.79 -4.20
N ARG A 94 -3.06 -10.28 -4.48
CA ARG A 94 -2.00 -9.46 -5.09
C ARG A 94 -1.85 -9.76 -6.58
N LYS A 95 -1.45 -8.74 -7.32
CA LYS A 95 -1.00 -8.85 -8.71
C LYS A 95 0.23 -9.74 -8.78
N GLU A 96 0.42 -10.38 -9.92
CA GLU A 96 1.64 -11.11 -10.21
C GLU A 96 2.83 -10.15 -10.35
N ILE A 97 4.05 -10.63 -10.08
CA ILE A 97 5.26 -9.80 -10.09
C ILE A 97 5.46 -9.09 -11.43
N HIS A 98 5.20 -9.79 -12.54
CA HIS A 98 5.34 -9.27 -13.90
C HIS A 98 4.28 -8.22 -14.27
N GLU A 99 3.18 -8.10 -13.49
CA GLU A 99 2.20 -7.03 -13.67
C GLU A 99 2.63 -5.71 -13.03
N ILE A 100 3.53 -5.76 -12.05
CA ILE A 100 3.94 -4.58 -11.27
C ILE A 100 5.34 -4.09 -11.61
N ILE A 101 6.23 -4.94 -12.11
CA ILE A 101 7.57 -4.54 -12.54
C ILE A 101 7.95 -5.17 -13.88
N SER A 102 8.65 -4.39 -14.71
CA SER A 102 9.29 -4.83 -15.95
C SER A 102 10.79 -4.55 -15.90
N GLY A 103 11.58 -5.34 -16.61
CA GLY A 103 13.05 -5.24 -16.65
C GLY A 103 13.75 -6.47 -16.07
N GLU A 104 15.07 -6.48 -16.10
CA GLU A 104 15.88 -7.57 -15.56
C GLU A 104 15.98 -7.50 -14.04
N LEU A 105 15.61 -8.60 -13.37
CA LEU A 105 15.61 -8.75 -11.93
C LEU A 105 16.48 -9.93 -11.52
N ASP A 106 17.48 -9.66 -10.69
CA ASP A 106 18.20 -10.70 -9.96
C ASP A 106 17.37 -11.19 -8.76
N GLU A 107 17.86 -12.20 -8.04
CA GLU A 107 17.18 -12.76 -6.86
C GLU A 107 16.96 -11.72 -5.75
N THR A 108 17.86 -10.75 -5.61
CA THR A 108 17.74 -9.71 -4.59
C THR A 108 16.61 -8.75 -4.93
N TRP A 109 16.55 -8.29 -6.17
CA TRP A 109 15.50 -7.42 -6.68
C TRP A 109 14.14 -8.11 -6.74
N LEU A 110 14.10 -9.42 -7.05
CA LEU A 110 12.88 -10.22 -6.93
C LEU A 110 12.36 -10.21 -5.49
N SER A 111 13.23 -10.40 -4.50
CA SER A 111 12.84 -10.35 -3.08
C SER A 111 12.38 -8.96 -2.63
N ILE A 112 13.03 -7.88 -3.11
CA ILE A 112 12.62 -6.50 -2.82
C ILE A 112 11.23 -6.22 -3.41
N MET A 113 11.01 -6.62 -4.66
CA MET A 113 9.75 -6.37 -5.34
C MET A 113 8.60 -7.25 -4.85
N ASP A 114 8.89 -8.44 -4.31
CA ASP A 114 7.89 -9.22 -3.60
C ASP A 114 7.40 -8.51 -2.32
N ALA A 115 8.29 -7.81 -1.58
CA ALA A 115 7.85 -6.98 -0.46
C ALA A 115 6.92 -5.84 -0.94
N VAL A 116 7.30 -5.13 -2.01
CA VAL A 116 6.48 -4.08 -2.62
C VAL A 116 5.11 -4.61 -3.08
N ARG A 117 5.08 -5.83 -3.64
CA ARG A 117 3.85 -6.49 -4.08
C ARG A 117 2.85 -6.67 -2.93
N HIS A 118 3.32 -6.81 -1.69
CA HIS A 118 2.47 -6.98 -0.51
C HIS A 118 1.98 -5.67 0.11
N ALA A 119 2.54 -4.51 -0.29
CA ALA A 119 2.13 -3.20 0.19
C ALA A 119 0.60 -2.99 0.11
N PRO A 120 -0.02 -2.32 1.10
CA PRO A 120 -1.43 -1.99 1.03
C PRO A 120 -1.71 -0.93 -0.04
N SER A 121 -2.95 -0.88 -0.52
CA SER A 121 -3.43 0.20 -1.38
C SER A 121 -4.93 0.37 -1.23
N ALA A 122 -5.41 1.58 -1.52
CA ALA A 122 -6.85 1.84 -1.53
C ALA A 122 -7.57 0.87 -2.46
N ILE A 123 -8.67 0.31 -1.94
CA ILE A 123 -9.50 -0.73 -2.59
C ILE A 123 -8.66 -1.90 -3.17
N ASN A 124 -7.47 -2.14 -2.62
CA ASN A 124 -6.48 -3.10 -3.11
C ASN A 124 -6.15 -2.94 -4.62
N SER A 125 -6.19 -1.70 -5.13
CA SER A 125 -6.05 -1.41 -6.56
C SER A 125 -4.63 -1.60 -7.12
N GLN A 126 -3.61 -1.58 -6.26
CA GLN A 126 -2.19 -1.81 -6.61
C GLN A 126 -1.77 -0.95 -7.83
N PRO A 127 -1.84 0.40 -7.72
CA PRO A 127 -1.73 1.29 -8.85
C PRO A 127 -0.28 1.51 -9.32
N TRP A 128 0.72 0.97 -8.62
CA TRP A 128 2.14 1.14 -8.94
C TRP A 128 2.59 0.29 -10.13
N ARG A 129 3.43 0.87 -10.98
CA ARG A 129 4.19 0.19 -12.03
C ARG A 129 5.65 0.61 -11.94
N PHE A 130 6.55 -0.36 -11.96
CA PHE A 130 7.98 -0.18 -11.90
C PHE A 130 8.62 -0.60 -13.22
N TYR A 131 9.65 0.11 -13.65
CA TYR A 131 10.47 -0.24 -14.81
C TYR A 131 11.94 -0.16 -14.40
N LYS A 132 12.62 -1.30 -14.42
CA LYS A 132 14.03 -1.40 -14.07
C LYS A 132 14.90 -1.42 -15.33
N GLU A 133 15.86 -0.51 -15.38
CA GLU A 133 16.80 -0.33 -16.49
C GLU A 133 18.21 -0.14 -15.88
N GLY A 134 19.02 -1.20 -15.90
CA GLY A 134 20.31 -1.20 -15.21
C GLY A 134 20.14 -0.98 -13.70
N ASN A 135 20.74 0.10 -13.19
CA ASN A 135 20.65 0.52 -11.79
C ASN A 135 19.49 1.50 -11.51
N LEU A 136 18.68 1.82 -12.52
CA LEU A 136 17.53 2.72 -12.38
C LEU A 136 16.24 1.91 -12.22
N VAL A 137 15.38 2.33 -11.30
CA VAL A 137 14.03 1.81 -11.15
C VAL A 137 13.04 2.97 -11.15
N HIS A 138 12.34 3.13 -12.25
CA HIS A 138 11.33 4.17 -12.42
C HIS A 138 9.98 3.71 -11.87
N LEU A 139 9.39 4.47 -10.95
CA LEU A 139 8.08 4.23 -10.38
C LEU A 139 7.03 5.16 -10.99
N TYR A 140 5.90 4.57 -11.36
CA TYR A 140 4.75 5.22 -11.95
C TYR A 140 3.44 4.81 -11.28
N GLY A 141 2.43 5.67 -11.38
CA GLY A 141 1.03 5.34 -11.09
C GLY A 141 0.19 5.16 -12.36
N VAL A 142 -0.73 4.21 -12.34
CA VAL A 142 -1.74 4.07 -13.41
C VAL A 142 -2.65 5.31 -13.45
N LYS A 143 -2.79 5.93 -14.64
CA LYS A 143 -3.76 7.02 -14.85
C LYS A 143 -5.18 6.48 -14.73
N ARG A 144 -6.00 7.09 -13.87
CA ARG A 144 -7.45 6.81 -13.81
C ARG A 144 -8.20 7.75 -14.76
N LEU A 145 -9.33 7.29 -15.31
CA LEU A 145 -10.20 8.09 -16.16
C LEU A 145 -10.76 9.31 -15.39
N LYS A 146 -11.03 10.42 -16.11
CA LYS A 146 -11.36 11.75 -15.55
C LYS A 146 -12.54 11.81 -14.56
N ILE A 147 -13.42 10.81 -14.53
CA ILE A 147 -14.58 10.76 -13.62
C ILE A 147 -14.15 10.46 -12.17
N ALA A 148 -12.92 9.98 -11.98
CA ALA A 148 -12.36 9.54 -10.69
C ALA A 148 -11.26 10.46 -10.14
N GLN A 149 -11.27 11.77 -10.43
CA GLN A 149 -10.20 12.71 -10.00
C GLN A 149 -9.94 12.72 -8.49
N THR A 150 -10.97 12.51 -7.66
CA THR A 150 -10.83 12.37 -6.20
C THR A 150 -10.01 11.14 -5.79
N LEU A 151 -9.86 10.14 -6.67
CA LEU A 151 -8.97 8.98 -6.48
C LEU A 151 -7.52 9.22 -6.95
N GLU A 152 -7.22 10.30 -7.66
CA GLU A 152 -5.83 10.59 -8.09
C GLU A 152 -4.93 10.96 -6.91
N HIS A 153 -5.48 11.69 -5.95
CA HIS A 153 -4.85 11.97 -4.65
C HIS A 153 -4.57 10.71 -3.84
N ILE A 154 -5.44 9.70 -3.96
CA ILE A 154 -5.31 8.41 -3.27
C ILE A 154 -4.20 7.59 -3.93
N ASN A 155 -4.12 7.57 -5.26
CA ASN A 155 -3.01 6.93 -5.97
C ASN A 155 -1.65 7.49 -5.51
N LYS A 156 -1.55 8.81 -5.26
CA LYS A 156 -0.34 9.43 -4.73
C LYS A 156 0.07 8.88 -3.36
N ILE A 157 -0.88 8.63 -2.46
CA ILE A 157 -0.62 7.97 -1.18
C ILE A 157 -0.15 6.53 -1.43
N ASP A 158 -0.88 5.76 -2.22
CA ASP A 158 -0.55 4.35 -2.52
C ASP A 158 0.86 4.19 -3.13
N LEU A 159 1.29 5.13 -3.98
CA LEU A 159 2.64 5.15 -4.52
C LEU A 159 3.71 5.44 -3.46
N GLY A 160 3.41 6.31 -2.49
CA GLY A 160 4.26 6.55 -1.33
C GLY A 160 4.40 5.30 -0.45
N ILE A 161 3.32 4.56 -0.25
CA ILE A 161 3.32 3.27 0.48
C ILE A 161 4.23 2.26 -0.26
N ALA A 162 4.02 2.07 -1.57
CA ALA A 162 4.85 1.15 -2.36
C ALA A 162 6.33 1.53 -2.35
N LEU A 163 6.65 2.83 -2.43
CA LEU A 163 8.02 3.32 -2.32
C LEU A 163 8.62 3.04 -0.93
N CYS A 164 7.84 3.15 0.14
CA CYS A 164 8.29 2.81 1.50
C CYS A 164 8.71 1.34 1.60
N HIS A 165 7.89 0.42 1.08
CA HIS A 165 8.22 -1.01 1.04
C HIS A 165 9.48 -1.27 0.24
N LEU A 166 9.65 -0.61 -0.91
CA LEU A 166 10.85 -0.76 -1.75
C LEU A 166 12.10 -0.34 -0.96
N VAL A 167 12.06 0.86 -0.37
CA VAL A 167 13.20 1.40 0.38
C VAL A 167 13.53 0.53 1.60
N ALA A 168 12.52 0.13 2.38
CA ALA A 168 12.71 -0.72 3.55
C ALA A 168 13.30 -2.09 3.18
N ALA A 169 12.75 -2.74 2.16
CA ALA A 169 13.24 -4.04 1.71
C ALA A 169 14.66 -3.95 1.12
N ALA A 170 14.94 -2.93 0.32
CA ALA A 170 16.26 -2.70 -0.24
C ALA A 170 17.32 -2.46 0.85
N GLN A 171 16.99 -1.67 1.87
CA GLN A 171 17.87 -1.44 3.02
C GLN A 171 18.15 -2.75 3.78
N LEU A 172 17.14 -3.60 3.99
CA LEU A 172 17.33 -4.92 4.61
C LEU A 172 18.22 -5.86 3.78
N LYS A 173 18.26 -5.67 2.45
CA LYS A 173 19.15 -6.39 1.53
C LYS A 173 20.52 -5.71 1.36
N GLY A 174 20.82 -4.68 2.14
CA GLY A 174 22.10 -3.97 2.09
C GLY A 174 22.29 -3.09 0.85
N LYS A 175 21.21 -2.80 0.10
CA LYS A 175 21.26 -1.91 -1.06
C LYS A 175 21.22 -0.45 -0.60
N LYS A 176 22.03 0.39 -1.24
CA LYS A 176 22.00 1.85 -1.07
C LYS A 176 21.20 2.45 -2.22
N LEU A 177 20.21 3.27 -1.87
CA LEU A 177 19.30 3.86 -2.84
C LEU A 177 19.35 5.38 -2.74
N GLU A 178 19.34 6.03 -3.90
CA GLU A 178 19.07 7.45 -4.05
C GLU A 178 17.70 7.64 -4.72
N LEU A 179 16.91 8.59 -4.21
CA LEU A 179 15.60 8.92 -4.76
C LEU A 179 15.68 10.22 -5.54
N LYS A 180 15.38 10.18 -6.83
CA LYS A 180 15.54 11.33 -7.72
C LYS A 180 14.39 11.50 -8.69
N ALA A 181 13.98 12.76 -8.90
CA ALA A 181 13.14 13.12 -10.02
C ALA A 181 14.02 13.21 -11.28
N VAL A 182 13.62 12.51 -12.34
CA VAL A 182 14.31 12.54 -13.63
C VAL A 182 13.33 12.97 -14.71
N GLU A 183 13.85 13.57 -15.77
CA GLU A 183 13.08 14.08 -16.91
C GLU A 183 13.07 13.07 -18.06
N ASN A 184 12.15 13.24 -19.03
CA ASN A 184 12.08 12.46 -20.28
C ASN A 184 11.88 10.95 -20.08
N VAL A 185 11.10 10.57 -19.05
CA VAL A 185 10.76 9.19 -18.72
C VAL A 185 9.25 8.91 -18.83
N GLU A 186 8.54 9.64 -19.68
CA GLU A 186 7.10 9.51 -19.84
C GLU A 186 6.70 8.16 -20.42
N ARG A 187 5.63 7.59 -19.86
CA ARG A 187 5.02 6.35 -20.37
C ARG A 187 3.53 6.54 -20.61
N LYS A 188 3.05 6.06 -21.76
CA LYS A 188 1.64 6.17 -22.15
C LYS A 188 0.75 5.49 -21.10
N GLY A 189 -0.30 6.19 -20.66
CA GLY A 189 -1.25 5.67 -19.65
C GLY A 189 -0.73 5.69 -18.21
N LEU A 190 0.48 6.20 -17.97
CA LEU A 190 1.08 6.24 -16.65
C LEU A 190 1.44 7.69 -16.25
N ASN A 191 1.40 7.95 -14.94
CA ASN A 191 1.91 9.17 -14.30
C ASN A 191 3.26 8.84 -13.68
N TYR A 192 4.32 9.51 -14.11
CA TYR A 192 5.64 9.39 -13.48
C TYR A 192 5.56 9.86 -12.02
N PHE A 193 6.28 9.16 -11.14
CA PHE A 193 6.36 9.52 -9.73
C PHE A 193 7.79 9.80 -9.28
N ILE A 194 8.67 8.81 -9.31
CA ILE A 194 10.07 8.97 -8.89
C ILE A 194 10.96 7.89 -9.52
N THR A 195 12.26 8.15 -9.56
CA THR A 195 13.27 7.16 -9.92
C THR A 195 14.08 6.81 -8.69
N VAL A 196 14.24 5.51 -8.46
CA VAL A 196 15.15 4.95 -7.47
C VAL A 196 16.43 4.57 -8.19
N ILE A 197 17.57 5.03 -7.69
CA ILE A 197 18.89 4.77 -8.25
C ILE A 197 19.65 3.88 -7.26
N GLU A 198 20.03 2.68 -7.69
CA GLU A 198 20.91 1.79 -6.95
C GLU A 198 22.37 2.27 -7.09
N GLN A 199 23.04 2.44 -5.93
CA GLN A 199 24.44 2.88 -5.83
C GLN A 199 25.42 1.72 -5.71
#